data_AF-A0A061HPT9-F1
#
_entry.id   AF-A0A061HPT9-F1
#
_cell.length_a   1.000
_cell.length_b   1.000
_cell.length_c   1.000
_cell.angle_alpha   90.00
_cell.angle_beta   90.00
_cell.angle_gamma   90.00
#
_symmetry.space_group_name_H-M   'P 1'
#
loop_
_entity.id
_entity.type
_entity.pdbx_description
1 polymer ?
#
loop_
_entity_poly.entity_id
_entity_poly.type
_entity_poly.pdbx_seq_one_letter_code
_entity_poly.pdbx_strand_id
1 'polypeptide(L)'
;MERKNNNARKKKKNEDVARLRKLVDDAMAGDERIKKFRQAASANKNKKRLEKEAVEKSEKEAAAAAKAKKEAEAKEAEDKAKAERELGKKAKETAKAAVKKNRRVLKGSVKDANYFVDETASASRIDQVLGDVELVQGKLSPDETAALAAKLAGLKVSQEIKGVWSEEVKRLIDSQSIKEGDAATLA
;
A
#
# COMPACT_ATOMS: atom_id res chain seq x y z
N MET A 1 -44.97 80.85 -51.59
CA MET A 1 -44.71 79.75 -52.56
C MET A 1 -43.29 79.20 -52.47
N GLU A 2 -42.25 80.03 -52.42
CA GLU A 2 -40.84 79.61 -52.46
C GLU A 2 -40.39 78.67 -51.31
N ARG A 3 -40.77 78.95 -50.05
CA ARG A 3 -40.47 78.08 -48.89
C ARG A 3 -41.09 76.68 -49.03
N LYS A 4 -42.31 76.58 -49.57
CA LYS A 4 -43.02 75.31 -49.80
C LYS A 4 -42.29 74.47 -50.86
N ASN A 5 -41.87 75.12 -51.95
CA ASN A 5 -41.09 74.46 -53.01
C ASN A 5 -39.71 74.01 -52.51
N ASN A 6 -39.04 74.80 -51.67
CA ASN A 6 -37.77 74.41 -51.08
C ASN A 6 -37.90 73.19 -50.14
N ASN A 7 -38.91 73.18 -49.27
CA ASN A 7 -39.16 72.05 -48.37
C ASN A 7 -39.54 70.78 -49.13
N ALA A 8 -40.33 70.89 -50.20
CA ALA A 8 -40.64 69.75 -51.07
C ALA A 8 -39.38 69.18 -51.75
N ARG A 9 -38.47 70.05 -52.24
CA ARG A 9 -37.18 69.61 -52.80
C ARG A 9 -36.31 68.90 -51.76
N LYS A 10 -36.21 69.45 -50.54
CA LYS A 10 -35.43 68.84 -49.44
C LYS A 10 -36.00 67.48 -49.04
N LYS A 11 -37.33 67.36 -48.92
CA LYS A 11 -38.00 66.10 -48.60
C LYS A 11 -37.71 65.02 -49.65
N LYS A 12 -37.89 65.33 -50.94
CA LYS A 12 -37.56 64.39 -52.03
C LYS A 12 -36.09 63.97 -52.05
N LYS A 13 -35.17 64.91 -51.78
CA LYS A 13 -33.73 64.58 -51.67
C LYS A 13 -33.44 63.65 -50.50
N ASN A 14 -34.02 63.89 -49.33
CA ASN A 14 -33.82 63.04 -48.16
C ASN A 14 -34.38 61.62 -48.38
N GLU A 15 -35.56 61.51 -48.99
CA GLU A 15 -36.17 60.24 -49.36
C GLU A 15 -35.32 59.48 -50.39
N ASP A 16 -34.78 60.16 -51.40
CA ASP A 16 -33.91 59.52 -52.40
C ASP A 16 -32.57 59.07 -51.81
N VAL A 17 -31.96 59.85 -50.90
CA VAL A 17 -30.75 59.42 -50.18
C VAL A 17 -31.04 58.20 -49.30
N ALA A 18 -32.19 58.15 -48.62
CA ALA A 18 -32.58 56.99 -47.82
C ALA A 18 -32.80 55.75 -48.70
N ARG A 19 -33.44 55.92 -49.87
CA ARG A 19 -33.64 54.86 -50.86
C ARG A 19 -32.30 54.34 -51.39
N LEU A 20 -31.36 55.23 -51.70
CA LEU A 20 -30.04 54.87 -52.22
C LEU A 20 -29.23 54.10 -51.17
N ARG A 21 -29.25 54.53 -49.90
CA ARG A 21 -28.62 53.78 -48.80
C ARG A 21 -29.17 52.37 -48.68
N LYS A 22 -30.50 52.24 -48.65
CA LYS A 22 -31.15 50.92 -48.59
C LYS A 22 -30.75 50.03 -49.77
N LEU A 23 -30.72 50.58 -50.99
CA LEU A 23 -30.30 49.84 -52.18
C LEU A 23 -28.86 49.32 -52.06
N VAL A 24 -27.95 50.15 -51.52
CA VAL A 24 -26.56 49.74 -51.28
C VAL A 24 -26.48 48.67 -50.20
N ASP A 25 -27.21 48.82 -49.10
CA ASP A 25 -27.25 47.83 -48.01
C ASP A 25 -27.77 46.47 -48.51
N ASP A 26 -28.86 46.48 -49.29
CA ASP A 26 -29.46 45.27 -49.88
C ASP A 26 -28.48 44.61 -50.88
N ALA A 27 -27.81 45.41 -51.73
CA ALA A 27 -26.80 44.91 -52.66
C ALA A 27 -25.58 44.31 -51.94
N MET A 28 -25.10 44.95 -50.86
CA MET A 28 -24.00 44.44 -50.04
C MET A 28 -24.38 43.19 -49.25
N ALA A 29 -25.64 43.06 -48.84
CA ALA A 29 -26.16 41.88 -48.13
C ALA A 29 -26.36 40.68 -49.07
N GLY A 30 -26.77 40.93 -50.31
CA GLY A 30 -26.95 39.91 -51.35
C GLY A 30 -25.68 39.45 -52.04
N ASP A 31 -24.56 40.17 -51.90
CA ASP A 31 -23.28 39.79 -52.53
C ASP A 31 -22.65 38.57 -51.82
N GLU A 32 -22.72 37.43 -52.50
CA GLU A 32 -22.15 36.16 -52.02
C GLU A 32 -20.62 36.22 -51.78
N ARG A 33 -19.89 37.13 -52.42
CA ARG A 33 -18.45 37.33 -52.16
C ARG A 33 -18.25 37.98 -50.79
N ILE A 34 -19.00 39.03 -50.48
CA ILE A 34 -18.95 39.72 -49.18
C ILE A 34 -19.32 38.74 -48.06
N LYS A 35 -20.32 37.90 -48.29
CA LYS A 35 -20.72 36.83 -47.36
C LYS A 35 -19.60 35.82 -47.14
N LYS A 36 -18.95 35.33 -48.20
CA LYS A 36 -17.79 34.43 -48.10
C LYS A 36 -16.61 35.07 -47.35
N PHE A 37 -16.29 36.34 -47.60
CA PHE A 37 -15.24 37.04 -46.88
C PHE A 37 -15.55 37.21 -45.39
N ARG A 38 -16.80 37.55 -45.04
CA ARG A 38 -17.24 37.65 -43.63
C ARG A 38 -17.18 36.30 -42.92
N GLN A 39 -17.61 35.23 -43.58
CA GLN A 39 -17.54 33.85 -43.05
C GLN A 39 -16.10 33.39 -42.88
N ALA A 40 -15.20 33.65 -43.83
CA ALA A 40 -13.79 33.31 -43.72
C ALA A 40 -13.11 34.10 -42.58
N ALA A 41 -13.44 35.39 -42.41
CA ALA A 41 -12.92 36.22 -41.32
C ALA A 41 -13.41 35.73 -39.94
N SER A 42 -14.69 35.36 -39.81
CA SER A 42 -15.24 34.81 -38.57
C SER A 42 -14.69 33.42 -38.27
N ALA A 43 -14.53 32.57 -39.28
CA ALA A 43 -13.92 31.24 -39.16
C ALA A 43 -12.47 31.33 -38.67
N ASN A 44 -11.65 32.22 -39.25
CA ASN A 44 -10.27 32.42 -38.79
C ASN A 44 -10.19 32.94 -37.34
N LYS A 45 -11.07 33.88 -36.97
CA LYS A 45 -11.13 34.39 -35.59
C LYS A 45 -11.57 33.31 -34.60
N ASN A 46 -12.56 32.49 -34.98
CA ASN A 46 -13.04 31.40 -34.16
C ASN A 46 -12.04 30.24 -34.07
N LYS A 47 -11.31 29.92 -35.15
CA LYS A 47 -10.28 28.88 -35.16
C LYS A 47 -9.22 29.13 -34.08
N LYS A 48 -8.67 30.33 -34.00
CA LYS A 48 -7.68 30.70 -32.98
C LYS A 48 -8.23 30.65 -31.55
N ARG A 49 -9.53 30.96 -31.37
CA ARG A 49 -10.18 30.86 -30.05
C ARG A 49 -10.43 29.41 -29.66
N LEU A 50 -10.97 28.61 -30.58
CA LEU A 50 -11.26 27.19 -30.37
C LEU A 50 -9.98 26.38 -30.12
N GLU A 51 -8.88 26.69 -30.81
CA GLU A 51 -7.58 26.06 -30.56
C GLU A 51 -7.05 26.37 -29.15
N LYS A 52 -7.18 27.63 -28.69
CA LYS A 52 -6.79 28.01 -27.32
C LYS A 52 -7.67 27.36 -26.25
N GLU A 53 -8.99 27.34 -26.46
CA GLU A 53 -9.94 26.70 -25.54
C GLU A 53 -9.72 25.18 -25.49
N ALA A 54 -9.36 24.54 -26.60
CA ALA A 54 -9.02 23.12 -26.65
C ALA A 54 -7.72 22.80 -25.89
N VAL A 55 -6.68 23.62 -26.05
CA VAL A 55 -5.42 23.47 -25.30
C VAL A 55 -5.66 23.66 -23.81
N GLU A 56 -6.34 24.74 -23.39
CA GLU A 56 -6.63 25.01 -21.98
C GLU A 56 -7.50 23.90 -21.35
N LYS A 57 -8.45 23.33 -22.11
CA LYS A 57 -9.25 22.19 -21.65
C LYS A 57 -8.39 20.94 -21.48
N SER A 58 -7.50 20.65 -22.44
CA SER A 58 -6.60 19.48 -22.35
C SER A 58 -5.62 19.59 -21.19
N GLU A 59 -5.11 20.79 -20.89
CA GLU A 59 -4.21 21.02 -19.74
C GLU A 59 -4.93 20.86 -18.41
N LYS A 60 -6.18 21.35 -18.30
CA LYS A 60 -7.01 21.16 -17.10
C LYS A 60 -7.37 19.70 -16.88
N GLU A 61 -7.72 18.97 -17.94
CA GLU A 61 -8.03 17.54 -17.87
C GLU A 61 -6.79 16.72 -17.51
N ALA A 62 -5.61 17.02 -18.09
CA ALA A 62 -4.35 16.37 -17.74
C ALA A 62 -3.94 16.65 -16.28
N ALA A 63 -4.11 17.89 -15.80
CA ALA A 63 -3.83 18.25 -14.42
C ALA A 63 -4.78 17.57 -13.43
N ALA A 64 -6.07 17.45 -13.76
CA ALA A 64 -7.05 16.72 -12.95
C ALA A 64 -6.75 15.22 -12.91
N ALA A 65 -6.42 14.61 -14.06
CA ALA A 65 -6.03 13.21 -14.15
C ALA A 65 -4.75 12.91 -13.35
N ALA A 66 -3.75 13.80 -13.41
CA ALA A 66 -2.52 13.66 -12.62
C ALA A 66 -2.76 13.76 -11.10
N LYS A 67 -3.66 14.66 -10.66
CA LYS A 67 -4.06 14.75 -9.25
C LYS A 67 -4.82 13.50 -8.78
N ALA A 68 -5.76 13.02 -9.58
CA ALA A 68 -6.53 11.81 -9.26
C ALA A 68 -5.64 10.56 -9.17
N LYS A 69 -4.66 10.41 -10.09
CA LYS A 69 -3.69 9.31 -10.02
C LYS A 69 -2.82 9.38 -8.75
N LYS A 70 -2.30 10.56 -8.40
CA LYS A 70 -1.49 10.73 -7.18
C LYS A 70 -2.30 10.45 -5.91
N GLU A 71 -3.57 10.85 -5.85
CA GLU A 71 -4.42 10.57 -4.69
C GLU A 71 -4.79 9.08 -4.59
N ALA A 72 -5.03 8.41 -5.73
CA ALA A 72 -5.27 6.96 -5.76
C ALA A 72 -4.02 6.17 -5.34
N GLU A 73 -2.84 6.53 -5.85
CA GLU A 73 -1.57 5.90 -5.48
C GLU A 73 -1.25 6.11 -3.99
N ALA A 74 -1.54 7.28 -3.42
CA ALA A 74 -1.34 7.55 -2.00
C ALA A 74 -2.27 6.72 -1.10
N LYS A 75 -3.56 6.59 -1.46
CA LYS A 75 -4.52 5.75 -0.72
C LYS A 75 -4.15 4.27 -0.78
N GLU A 76 -3.78 3.78 -1.96
CA GLU A 76 -3.38 2.37 -2.13
C GLU A 76 -2.09 2.04 -1.36
N ALA A 77 -1.14 2.98 -1.30
CA ALA A 77 0.08 2.81 -0.50
C ALA A 77 -0.21 2.80 1.02
N GLU A 78 -1.12 3.64 1.50
CA GLU A 78 -1.51 3.68 2.91
C GLU A 78 -2.24 2.40 3.35
N ASP A 79 -3.17 1.91 2.51
CA ASP A 79 -3.94 0.70 2.80
C ASP A 79 -3.05 -0.56 2.77
N LYS A 80 -2.11 -0.66 1.82
CA LYS A 80 -1.11 -1.73 1.81
C LYS A 80 -0.22 -1.69 3.05
N ALA A 81 0.28 -0.51 3.43
CA ALA A 81 1.12 -0.38 4.62
C ALA A 81 0.38 -0.74 5.92
N LYS A 82 -0.93 -0.41 6.03
CA LYS A 82 -1.77 -0.84 7.17
C LYS A 82 -1.98 -2.35 7.18
N ALA A 83 -2.31 -2.95 6.03
CA ALA A 83 -2.50 -4.39 5.93
C ALA A 83 -1.23 -5.17 6.29
N GLU A 84 -0.06 -4.75 5.78
CA GLU A 84 1.23 -5.39 6.10
C GLU A 84 1.60 -5.28 7.58
N ARG A 85 1.33 -4.13 8.23
CA ARG A 85 1.56 -3.97 9.67
C ARG A 85 0.68 -4.92 10.49
N GLU A 86 -0.60 -5.05 10.15
CA GLU A 86 -1.51 -5.94 10.89
C GLU A 86 -1.19 -7.42 10.66
N LEU A 87 -0.84 -7.82 9.44
CA LEU A 87 -0.36 -9.16 9.14
C LEU A 87 0.95 -9.47 9.88
N GLY A 88 1.90 -8.52 9.90
CA GLY A 88 3.17 -8.65 10.62
C GLY A 88 2.97 -8.79 12.14
N LYS A 89 2.05 -8.01 12.74
CA LYS A 89 1.69 -8.16 14.16
C LYS A 89 1.10 -9.53 14.45
N LYS A 90 0.11 -9.98 13.66
CA LYS A 90 -0.53 -11.28 13.83
C LYS A 90 0.48 -12.43 13.71
N ALA A 91 1.35 -12.39 12.70
CA ALA A 91 2.41 -13.39 12.51
C ALA A 91 3.41 -13.42 13.68
N LYS A 92 3.76 -12.24 14.23
CA LYS A 92 4.66 -12.15 15.38
C LYS A 92 4.00 -12.69 16.66
N GLU A 93 2.70 -12.48 16.85
CA GLU A 93 1.97 -13.02 17.99
C GLU A 93 1.80 -14.53 17.92
N THR A 94 1.44 -15.08 16.76
CA THR A 94 1.36 -16.55 16.57
C THR A 94 2.71 -17.22 16.73
N ALA A 95 3.80 -16.62 16.22
CA ALA A 95 5.15 -17.14 16.42
C ALA A 95 5.54 -17.15 17.92
N LYS A 96 5.28 -16.07 18.66
CA LYS A 96 5.53 -16.02 20.10
C LYS A 96 4.70 -17.05 20.88
N ALA A 97 3.43 -17.22 20.51
CA ALA A 97 2.55 -18.21 21.13
C ALA A 97 3.04 -19.65 20.87
N ALA A 98 3.49 -19.95 19.65
CA ALA A 98 4.06 -21.24 19.28
C ALA A 98 5.35 -21.53 20.07
N VAL A 99 6.29 -20.58 20.13
CA VAL A 99 7.51 -20.71 20.93
C VAL A 99 7.20 -20.94 22.41
N LYS A 100 6.24 -20.20 22.98
CA LYS A 100 5.81 -20.38 24.37
C LYS A 100 5.23 -21.78 24.60
N LYS A 101 4.44 -22.31 23.66
CA LYS A 101 3.89 -23.68 23.74
C LYS A 101 5.01 -24.72 23.68
N ASN A 102 5.94 -24.57 22.74
CA ASN A 102 7.05 -25.50 22.57
C ASN A 102 7.97 -25.51 23.81
N ARG A 103 8.31 -24.34 24.37
CA ARG A 103 9.07 -24.25 25.63
C ARG A 103 8.38 -24.92 26.82
N ARG A 104 7.04 -24.94 26.86
CA ARG A 104 6.28 -25.71 27.87
C ARG A 104 6.41 -27.21 27.65
N VAL A 105 6.40 -27.69 26.40
CA VAL A 105 6.64 -29.10 26.08
C VAL A 105 8.04 -29.53 26.55
N LEU A 106 9.07 -28.71 26.31
CA LEU A 106 10.43 -28.99 26.78
C LEU A 106 10.49 -29.15 28.30
N LYS A 107 9.90 -28.22 29.07
CA LYS A 107 9.83 -28.33 30.53
C LYS A 107 8.96 -29.50 31.01
N GLY A 108 7.90 -29.83 30.27
CA GLY A 108 7.06 -30.99 30.54
C GLY A 108 7.81 -32.31 30.37
N SER A 109 8.65 -32.43 29.34
CA SER A 109 9.38 -33.67 29.03
C SER A 109 10.28 -34.13 30.18
N VAL A 110 11.03 -33.21 30.80
CA VAL A 110 11.90 -33.55 31.94
C VAL A 110 11.11 -33.90 33.20
N LYS A 111 9.90 -33.33 33.36
CA LYS A 111 8.98 -33.69 34.44
C LYS A 111 8.40 -35.10 34.21
N ASP A 112 8.00 -35.42 32.98
CA ASP A 112 7.47 -36.74 32.62
C ASP A 112 8.56 -37.83 32.75
N ALA A 113 9.83 -37.46 32.55
CA ALA A 113 10.99 -38.32 32.82
C ALA A 113 11.41 -38.40 34.30
N ASN A 114 10.60 -37.87 35.22
CA ASN A 114 10.91 -37.74 36.66
C ASN A 114 12.29 -37.10 36.93
N TYR A 115 12.67 -36.09 36.15
CA TYR A 115 13.95 -35.39 36.25
C TYR A 115 15.18 -36.33 36.18
N PHE A 116 15.02 -37.45 35.47
CA PHE A 116 16.04 -38.48 35.25
C PHE A 116 16.55 -39.14 36.54
N VAL A 117 15.66 -39.34 37.50
CA VAL A 117 15.92 -40.14 38.70
C VAL A 117 14.85 -41.23 38.88
N ASP A 118 15.23 -42.37 39.43
CA ASP A 118 14.32 -43.49 39.66
C ASP A 118 13.49 -43.33 40.95
N GLU A 119 13.97 -42.52 41.89
CA GLU A 119 13.31 -42.21 43.17
C GLU A 119 12.62 -40.83 43.15
N THR A 120 12.08 -40.40 44.29
CA THR A 120 11.54 -39.04 44.45
C THR A 120 12.62 -38.00 44.22
N ALA A 121 12.48 -37.19 43.17
CA ALA A 121 13.44 -36.13 42.86
C ALA A 121 13.53 -35.10 43.99
N SER A 122 14.77 -34.86 44.46
CA SER A 122 15.03 -33.79 45.43
C SER A 122 14.83 -32.41 44.80
N ALA A 123 14.47 -31.42 45.61
CA ALA A 123 14.28 -30.04 45.12
C ALA A 123 15.53 -29.52 44.38
N SER A 124 16.72 -29.79 44.91
CA SER A 124 17.98 -29.41 44.29
C SER A 124 18.19 -30.06 42.91
N ARG A 125 17.76 -31.32 42.73
CA ARG A 125 17.87 -32.00 41.42
C ARG A 125 16.90 -31.42 40.40
N ILE A 126 15.68 -31.13 40.82
CA ILE A 126 14.65 -30.50 39.98
C ILE A 126 15.15 -29.13 39.47
N ASP A 127 15.70 -28.31 40.37
CA ASP A 127 16.20 -26.98 40.02
C ASP A 127 17.38 -27.04 39.05
N GLN A 128 18.32 -27.98 39.23
CA GLN A 128 19.43 -28.18 38.30
C GLN A 128 18.94 -28.57 36.90
N VAL A 129 18.04 -29.56 36.80
CA VAL A 129 17.52 -30.03 35.51
C VAL A 129 16.70 -28.94 34.81
N LEU A 130 15.86 -28.21 35.54
CA LEU A 130 15.11 -27.10 34.98
C LEU A 130 16.01 -25.92 34.57
N GLY A 131 17.08 -25.65 35.34
CA GLY A 131 18.09 -24.65 35.01
C GLY A 131 18.81 -24.97 33.70
N ASP A 132 19.23 -26.22 33.51
CA ASP A 132 19.87 -26.68 32.26
C ASP A 132 18.90 -26.57 31.08
N VAL A 133 17.62 -26.92 31.27
CA VAL A 133 16.58 -26.76 30.23
C VAL A 133 16.40 -25.29 29.85
N GLU A 134 16.41 -24.38 30.82
CA GLU A 134 16.31 -22.94 30.57
C GLU A 134 17.55 -22.39 29.84
N LEU A 135 18.74 -22.88 30.19
CA LEU A 135 19.97 -22.53 29.49
C LEU A 135 19.90 -22.94 28.02
N VAL A 136 19.52 -24.19 27.75
CA VAL A 136 19.33 -24.70 26.38
C VAL A 136 18.26 -23.89 25.65
N GLN A 137 17.10 -23.61 26.26
CA GLN A 137 16.04 -22.77 25.69
C GLN A 137 16.51 -21.35 25.33
N GLY A 138 17.49 -20.82 26.07
CA GLY A 138 18.09 -19.52 25.79
C GLY A 138 18.98 -19.49 24.55
N LYS A 139 19.45 -20.66 24.08
CA LYS A 139 20.33 -20.79 22.92
C LYS A 139 19.63 -21.24 21.64
N LEU A 140 18.44 -21.83 21.77
CA LEU A 140 17.66 -22.30 20.63
C LEU A 140 16.90 -21.17 19.92
N SER A 141 16.91 -21.21 18.60
CA SER A 141 15.99 -20.43 17.76
C SER A 141 14.55 -20.97 17.85
N PRO A 142 13.53 -20.21 17.39
CA PRO A 142 12.14 -20.67 17.36
C PRO A 142 11.93 -22.00 16.63
N ASP A 143 12.61 -22.20 15.51
CA ASP A 143 12.46 -23.40 14.67
C ASP A 143 13.14 -24.61 15.33
N GLU A 144 14.33 -24.43 15.89
CA GLU A 144 15.01 -25.48 16.66
C GLU A 144 14.22 -25.86 17.91
N THR A 145 13.63 -24.87 18.60
CA THR A 145 12.74 -25.11 19.75
C THR A 145 11.52 -25.94 19.34
N ALA A 146 10.97 -25.69 18.14
CA ALA A 146 9.85 -26.46 17.61
C ALA A 146 10.26 -27.89 17.23
N ALA A 147 11.41 -28.06 16.58
CA ALA A 147 11.94 -29.38 16.21
C ALA A 147 12.22 -30.25 17.45
N LEU A 148 12.86 -29.69 18.47
CA LEU A 148 13.12 -30.40 19.72
C LEU A 148 11.82 -30.73 20.46
N ALA A 149 10.87 -29.80 20.54
CA ALA A 149 9.57 -30.05 21.14
C ALA A 149 8.79 -31.15 20.41
N ALA A 150 8.90 -31.24 19.07
CA ALA A 150 8.26 -32.31 18.30
C ALA A 150 8.87 -33.69 18.58
N LYS A 151 10.21 -33.77 18.73
CA LYS A 151 10.89 -35.02 19.12
C LYS A 151 10.49 -35.49 20.53
N LEU A 152 10.32 -34.54 21.45
CA LEU A 152 9.96 -34.83 22.85
C LEU A 152 8.46 -35.01 23.08
N ALA A 153 7.61 -34.55 22.16
CA ALA A 153 6.17 -34.60 22.31
C ALA A 153 5.67 -36.06 22.31
N GLY A 154 5.08 -36.48 23.44
CA GLY A 154 4.46 -37.80 23.57
C GLY A 154 5.42 -38.91 24.01
N LEU A 155 6.72 -38.63 24.14
CA LEU A 155 7.65 -39.55 24.79
C LEU A 155 7.33 -39.63 26.29
N LYS A 156 7.41 -40.84 26.85
CA LYS A 156 7.17 -41.12 28.27
C LYS A 156 8.29 -41.93 28.92
N VAL A 157 9.21 -42.46 28.12
CA VAL A 157 10.33 -43.27 28.59
C VAL A 157 11.47 -42.33 28.95
N SER A 158 11.88 -42.34 30.23
CA SER A 158 12.90 -41.42 30.75
C SER A 158 14.23 -41.49 29.98
N GLN A 159 14.66 -42.70 29.60
CA GLN A 159 15.89 -42.91 28.82
C GLN A 159 15.81 -42.35 27.40
N GLU A 160 14.66 -42.47 26.72
CA GLU A 160 14.46 -41.91 25.38
C GLU A 160 14.43 -40.39 25.42
N ILE A 161 13.74 -39.82 26.42
CA ILE A 161 13.72 -38.37 26.66
C ILE A 161 15.14 -37.87 26.93
N LYS A 162 15.91 -38.58 27.77
CA LYS A 162 17.30 -38.21 28.07
C LYS A 162 18.16 -38.28 26.82
N GLY A 163 18.04 -39.33 26.00
CA GLY A 163 18.76 -39.46 24.73
C GLY A 163 18.54 -38.27 23.80
N VAL A 164 17.30 -37.82 23.64
CA VAL A 164 16.97 -36.65 22.80
C VAL A 164 17.59 -35.37 23.36
N TRP A 165 17.60 -35.19 24.68
CA TRP A 165 18.25 -34.05 25.32
C TRP A 165 19.78 -34.10 25.18
N SER A 166 20.39 -35.26 25.39
CA SER A 166 21.83 -35.49 25.24
C SER A 166 22.31 -35.20 23.82
N GLU A 167 21.57 -35.64 22.81
CA GLU A 167 21.88 -35.34 21.40
C GLU A 167 21.82 -33.84 21.11
N GLU A 168 20.82 -33.14 21.63
CA GLU A 168 20.67 -31.70 21.42
C GLU A 168 21.77 -30.91 22.15
N VAL A 169 22.12 -31.31 23.38
CA VAL A 169 23.24 -30.72 24.13
C VAL A 169 24.55 -30.93 23.37
N LYS A 170 24.82 -32.12 22.84
CA LYS A 170 26.00 -32.38 21.99
C LYS A 170 26.02 -31.48 20.76
N ARG A 171 24.90 -31.36 20.04
CA ARG A 171 24.79 -30.44 18.89
C ARG A 171 25.12 -29.00 19.26
N LEU A 172 24.64 -28.55 20.43
CA LEU A 172 24.90 -27.19 20.91
C LEU A 172 26.36 -26.98 21.33
N ILE A 173 27.01 -27.99 21.90
CA ILE A 173 28.45 -27.98 22.19
C ILE A 173 29.26 -27.94 20.89
N ASP A 174 28.92 -28.79 19.91
CA ASP A 174 29.58 -28.84 18.59
C ASP A 174 29.45 -27.52 17.84
N SER A 175 28.30 -26.85 17.97
CA SER A 175 28.07 -25.50 17.43
C SER A 175 28.71 -24.37 18.25
N GLN A 176 29.40 -24.69 19.36
CA GLN A 176 30.00 -23.75 20.31
C GLN A 176 28.99 -22.77 20.95
N SER A 177 27.71 -23.11 20.97
CA SER A 177 26.64 -22.29 21.57
C SER A 177 26.59 -22.38 23.10
N ILE A 178 27.06 -23.52 23.64
CA ILE A 178 27.27 -23.80 25.06
C ILE A 178 28.61 -24.53 25.25
N LYS A 179 29.19 -24.47 26.45
CA LYS A 179 30.42 -25.20 26.77
C LYS A 179 30.13 -26.60 27.28
N GLU A 180 31.13 -27.47 27.20
CA GLU A 180 31.09 -28.77 27.84
C GLU A 180 30.92 -28.59 29.36
N GLY A 181 29.87 -29.20 29.92
CA GLY A 181 29.49 -29.07 31.33
C GLY A 181 28.40 -28.04 31.66
N ASP A 182 28.04 -27.14 30.74
CA ASP A 182 27.03 -26.10 30.98
C ASP A 182 25.60 -26.67 31.15
N ALA A 183 25.30 -27.84 30.58
CA ALA A 183 24.02 -28.56 30.69
C ALA A 183 24.22 -30.02 31.13
N ALA A 184 25.06 -30.22 32.14
CA ALA A 184 25.56 -31.54 32.56
C ALA A 184 24.45 -32.51 33.01
N THR A 185 23.29 -32.01 33.46
CA THR A 185 22.19 -32.90 33.89
C THR A 185 21.38 -33.46 32.72
N LEU A 186 21.47 -32.81 31.55
CA LEU A 186 20.80 -33.16 30.31
C LEU A 186 21.73 -33.88 29.30
N ALA A 187 23.04 -33.81 29.52
CA ALA A 187 24.08 -34.46 28.72
C ALA A 187 24.08 -35.99 28.90
#